data_AF-A0A2K5R8A4-F1
#
_entry.id   AF-A0A2K5R8A4-F1
#
_cell.length_a   1.000
_cell.length_b   1.000
_cell.length_c   1.000
_cell.angle_alpha   90.00
_cell.angle_beta   90.00
_cell.angle_gamma   90.00
#
_symmetry.space_group_name_H-M   'P 1'
#
loop_
_entity.id
_entity.type
_entity.pdbx_description
1 polymer ?
#
loop_
_entity_poly.entity_id
_entity_poly.type
_entity_poly.pdbx_seq_one_letter_code
_entity_poly.pdbx_strand_id
1 'polypeptide(L)'
;MASEDELLLPRLPELFETSKQLLDEVEVATEPAGSRIVQEKVFKGLDLLEKAAEMLKQLDLFSRNEDLEEIASTDLKYLLVPAFQGALTMKQVNPSKRLDHLQRAREHFINYLTECRCHHVAEFELPKTKDNSAENHTADSSMAYPNLVAMASQRQAKIEASTSNASRLERPPMKPFILTRNTAQAKVFGAGYPSLATMTVSDWYEQHRKYGALPDQGIAKETPEEFRKAAQQQENQEKKEEDDDEQTLYRAREWDDWKDTHPRGYGNRQNMG
;
A
#
# COMPACT_ATOMS: atom_id res chain seq x y z
N MET A 1 -36.27 38.94 -31.97
CA MET A 1 -34.93 39.14 -31.37
C MET A 1 -35.10 39.12 -29.86
N ALA A 2 -35.02 37.94 -29.26
CA ALA A 2 -34.91 37.74 -27.82
C ALA A 2 -34.48 36.29 -27.58
N SER A 3 -33.65 36.09 -26.56
CA SER A 3 -33.07 34.84 -26.05
C SER A 3 -32.00 34.16 -26.92
N GLU A 4 -30.90 34.88 -27.18
CA GLU A 4 -29.59 34.26 -26.96
C GLU A 4 -29.34 34.41 -25.46
N ASP A 5 -29.67 33.37 -24.70
CA ASP A 5 -29.20 33.20 -23.34
C ASP A 5 -27.66 33.15 -23.45
N GLU A 6 -27.04 34.26 -23.07
CA GLU A 6 -25.60 34.46 -23.06
C GLU A 6 -25.01 33.36 -22.17
N LEU A 7 -24.58 32.26 -22.79
CA LEU A 7 -23.91 31.14 -22.14
C LEU A 7 -22.62 31.69 -21.50
N LEU A 8 -22.74 32.23 -20.30
CA LEU A 8 -21.63 32.75 -19.51
C LEU A 8 -20.64 31.60 -19.34
N LEU A 9 -19.55 31.66 -20.10
CA LEU A 9 -18.46 30.70 -19.98
C LEU A 9 -17.96 30.74 -18.53
N PRO A 10 -17.77 29.58 -17.88
CA PRO A 10 -17.36 29.54 -16.48
C PRO A 10 -16.04 30.27 -16.28
N ARG A 11 -15.91 31.01 -15.17
CA ARG A 11 -14.69 31.77 -14.89
C ARG A 11 -13.55 30.86 -14.45
N LEU A 12 -12.30 31.29 -14.64
CA LEU A 12 -11.11 30.53 -14.23
C LEU A 12 -11.16 30.01 -12.78
N PRO A 13 -11.54 30.82 -11.76
CA PRO A 13 -11.66 30.32 -10.39
C PRO A 13 -12.70 29.20 -10.26
N GLU A 14 -13.84 29.30 -10.94
CA GLU A 14 -14.92 28.31 -10.90
C GLU A 14 -14.48 26.99 -11.56
N LEU A 15 -13.80 27.07 -12.71
CA LEU A 15 -13.22 25.91 -13.39
C LEU A 15 -12.24 25.18 -12.48
N PHE A 16 -11.35 25.92 -11.81
CA PHE A 16 -10.34 25.35 -10.94
C PHE A 16 -10.96 24.68 -9.70
N GLU A 17 -11.82 25.38 -8.96
CA GLU A 17 -12.42 24.85 -7.73
C GLU A 17 -13.33 23.64 -8.04
N THR A 18 -14.10 23.68 -9.12
CA THR A 18 -14.95 22.55 -9.54
C THR A 18 -14.10 21.33 -9.90
N SER A 19 -13.00 21.54 -10.64
CA SER A 19 -12.07 20.47 -11.01
C SER A 19 -11.39 19.84 -9.79
N LYS A 20 -10.96 20.67 -8.84
CA LYS A 20 -10.37 20.23 -7.57
C LYS A 20 -11.37 19.40 -6.77
N GLN A 21 -12.61 19.87 -6.63
CA GLN A 21 -13.66 19.13 -5.94
C GLN A 21 -13.92 17.77 -6.60
N LEU A 22 -13.98 17.70 -7.94
CA LEU A 22 -14.16 16.45 -8.66
C LEU A 22 -12.98 15.48 -8.43
N LEU A 23 -11.75 15.98 -8.39
CA LEU A 23 -10.58 15.15 -8.06
C LEU A 23 -10.68 14.62 -6.63
N ASP A 24 -10.97 15.49 -5.65
CA ASP A 24 -11.13 15.10 -4.24
C ASP A 24 -12.21 14.00 -4.10
N GLU A 25 -13.37 14.16 -4.77
CA GLU A 25 -14.44 13.17 -4.80
C GLU A 25 -14.03 11.84 -5.45
N VAL A 26 -13.25 11.87 -6.53
CA VAL A 26 -12.74 10.67 -7.21
C VAL A 26 -11.70 9.94 -6.35
N GLU A 27 -10.91 10.67 -5.56
CA GLU A 27 -9.89 10.08 -4.69
C GLU A 27 -10.48 9.34 -3.49
N VAL A 28 -11.57 9.86 -2.92
CA VAL A 28 -12.25 9.25 -1.76
C VAL A 28 -13.42 8.34 -2.16
N ALA A 29 -13.71 8.20 -3.45
CA ALA A 29 -14.79 7.37 -3.96
C ALA A 29 -14.68 5.93 -3.43
N THR A 30 -15.79 5.42 -2.93
CA THR A 30 -15.90 4.03 -2.42
C THR A 30 -16.31 3.07 -3.53
N GLU A 31 -16.85 3.60 -4.62
CA GLU A 31 -17.27 2.89 -5.80
C GLU A 31 -16.06 2.37 -6.60
N PRO A 32 -16.24 1.30 -7.40
CA PRO A 32 -15.18 0.81 -8.27
C PRO A 32 -14.66 1.92 -9.20
N ALA A 33 -13.33 2.02 -9.36
CA ALA A 33 -12.70 3.07 -10.16
C ALA A 33 -13.19 3.11 -11.62
N GLY A 34 -13.54 1.96 -12.20
CA GLY A 34 -14.11 1.85 -13.55
C GLY A 34 -15.62 2.07 -13.62
N SER A 35 -16.28 2.41 -12.51
CA SER A 35 -17.72 2.70 -12.51
C SER A 35 -18.03 3.94 -13.33
N ARG A 36 -19.21 3.95 -13.94
CA ARG A 36 -19.67 5.06 -14.79
C ARG A 36 -19.67 6.39 -14.03
N ILE A 37 -20.10 6.39 -12.78
CA ILE A 37 -20.20 7.60 -11.93
C ILE A 37 -18.81 8.20 -11.71
N VAL A 38 -17.81 7.37 -11.35
CA VAL A 38 -16.44 7.83 -11.13
C VAL A 38 -15.81 8.31 -12.44
N GLN A 39 -15.97 7.54 -13.53
CA GLN A 39 -15.39 7.93 -14.82
C GLN A 39 -16.04 9.19 -15.42
N GLU A 40 -17.35 9.40 -15.27
CA GLU A 40 -18.00 10.65 -15.69
C GLU A 40 -17.44 11.87 -14.95
N LYS A 41 -17.17 11.75 -13.63
CA LYS A 41 -16.50 12.81 -12.86
C LYS A 41 -15.07 13.05 -13.35
N VAL A 42 -14.31 11.99 -13.65
CA VAL A 42 -12.95 12.09 -14.20
C VAL A 42 -12.95 12.83 -15.54
N PHE A 43 -13.84 12.47 -16.46
CA PHE A 43 -13.93 13.14 -17.77
C PHE A 43 -14.36 14.60 -17.63
N LYS A 44 -15.35 14.89 -16.77
CA LYS A 44 -15.78 16.27 -16.50
C LYS A 44 -14.66 17.11 -15.91
N GLY A 45 -13.90 16.58 -14.95
CA GLY A 45 -12.77 17.29 -14.34
C GLY A 45 -11.66 17.59 -15.34
N LEU A 46 -11.38 16.66 -16.27
CA LEU A 46 -10.39 16.90 -17.32
C LEU A 46 -10.82 17.98 -18.31
N ASP A 47 -12.08 17.99 -18.75
CA ASP A 47 -12.62 19.04 -19.64
C ASP A 47 -12.54 20.43 -18.99
N LEU A 48 -12.86 20.52 -17.69
CA LEU A 48 -12.77 21.78 -16.94
C LEU A 48 -11.32 22.25 -16.76
N LEU A 49 -10.38 21.34 -16.49
CA LEU A 49 -8.96 21.67 -16.38
C LEU A 49 -8.33 22.03 -17.73
N GLU A 50 -8.77 21.44 -18.83
CA GLU A 50 -8.35 21.81 -20.18
C GLU A 50 -8.72 23.26 -20.48
N LYS A 51 -9.98 23.64 -20.21
CA LYS A 51 -10.44 25.04 -20.31
C LYS A 51 -9.68 25.97 -19.38
N ALA A 52 -9.42 25.56 -18.14
CA ALA A 52 -8.63 26.36 -17.19
C ALA A 52 -7.19 26.58 -17.70
N ALA A 53 -6.55 25.54 -18.25
CA ALA A 53 -5.21 25.64 -18.81
C ALA A 53 -5.15 26.57 -20.03
N GLU A 54 -6.16 26.53 -20.90
CA GLU A 54 -6.29 27.47 -22.03
C GLU A 54 -6.43 28.91 -21.55
N MET A 55 -7.27 29.16 -20.54
CA MET A 55 -7.41 30.49 -19.96
C MET A 55 -6.11 30.98 -19.31
N LEU A 56 -5.39 30.12 -18.59
CA LEU A 56 -4.09 30.47 -17.98
C LEU A 56 -3.06 30.83 -19.05
N LYS A 57 -3.03 30.09 -20.17
CA LYS A 57 -2.16 30.39 -21.30
C LYS A 57 -2.50 31.73 -21.97
N GLN A 58 -3.78 32.10 -22.00
CA GLN A 58 -4.22 33.40 -22.54
C GLN A 58 -3.89 34.57 -21.60
N LEU A 59 -3.96 34.33 -20.29
CA LEU A 59 -3.62 35.32 -19.27
C LEU A 59 -2.11 35.50 -19.10
N ASP A 60 -1.31 34.53 -19.55
CA ASP A 60 0.16 34.49 -19.40
C ASP A 60 0.60 34.72 -17.95
N LEU A 61 -0.15 34.13 -17.02
CA LEU A 61 -0.07 34.39 -15.57
C LEU A 61 1.26 33.93 -14.95
N PHE A 62 1.98 33.05 -15.64
CA PHE A 62 3.22 32.46 -15.18
C PHE A 62 4.27 32.67 -16.26
N SER A 63 5.07 33.72 -16.10
CA SER A 63 6.22 33.91 -16.97
C SER A 63 7.38 33.04 -16.50
N ARG A 64 8.18 32.53 -17.44
CA ARG A 64 9.36 31.70 -17.13
C ARG A 64 10.46 32.42 -16.35
N ASN A 65 10.38 33.74 -16.27
CA ASN A 65 11.38 34.60 -15.66
C ASN A 65 10.89 35.24 -14.35
N GLU A 66 9.70 34.89 -13.88
CA GLU A 66 9.17 35.40 -12.60
C GLU A 66 9.69 34.55 -11.43
N ASP A 67 9.95 35.22 -10.31
CA ASP A 67 10.16 34.54 -9.04
C ASP A 67 8.81 34.23 -8.38
N LEU A 68 8.75 33.18 -7.54
CA LEU A 68 7.51 32.78 -6.86
C LEU A 68 6.87 33.92 -6.04
N GLU A 69 7.67 34.85 -5.53
CA GLU A 69 7.23 36.01 -4.75
C GLU A 69 6.49 37.06 -5.59
N GLU A 70 6.68 37.05 -6.92
CA GLU A 70 6.04 37.98 -7.85
C GLU A 70 4.63 37.52 -8.24
N ILE A 71 4.31 36.26 -7.99
CA ILE A 71 2.98 35.68 -8.25
C ILE A 71 2.02 36.08 -7.13
N ALA A 72 0.86 36.62 -7.52
CA ALA A 72 -0.19 36.94 -6.56
C ALA A 72 -0.60 35.69 -5.76
N SER A 73 -0.77 35.82 -4.44
CA SER A 73 -1.05 34.67 -3.58
C SER A 73 -2.35 33.93 -3.94
N THR A 74 -3.30 34.62 -4.57
CA THR A 74 -4.55 34.01 -5.08
C THR A 74 -4.34 33.11 -6.30
N ASP A 75 -3.25 33.34 -7.02
CA ASP A 75 -2.97 32.79 -8.34
C ASP A 75 -2.01 31.60 -8.26
N LEU A 76 -1.25 31.49 -7.17
CA LEU A 76 -0.38 30.33 -6.87
C LEU A 76 -1.08 28.98 -7.04
N LYS A 77 -2.37 28.90 -6.70
CA LYS A 77 -3.14 27.65 -6.83
C LYS A 77 -3.22 27.15 -8.28
N TYR A 78 -3.16 28.05 -9.26
CA TYR A 78 -3.24 27.67 -10.67
C TYR A 78 -1.98 26.98 -11.19
N LEU A 79 -0.83 27.09 -10.49
CA LEU A 79 0.36 26.26 -10.76
C LEU A 79 0.05 24.75 -10.66
N LEU A 80 -0.98 24.38 -9.90
CA LEU A 80 -1.39 22.98 -9.71
C LEU A 80 -2.20 22.42 -10.88
N VAL A 81 -2.64 23.24 -11.85
CA VAL A 81 -3.48 22.77 -12.97
C VAL A 81 -2.86 21.58 -13.72
N PRO A 82 -1.58 21.62 -14.15
CA PRO A 82 -0.96 20.46 -14.80
C PRO A 82 -0.85 19.25 -13.86
N ALA A 83 -0.61 19.45 -12.56
CA ALA A 83 -0.59 18.34 -11.60
C ALA A 83 -1.96 17.64 -11.50
N PHE A 84 -3.05 18.42 -11.45
CA PHE A 84 -4.41 17.88 -11.42
C PHE A 84 -4.80 17.20 -12.73
N GLN A 85 -4.36 17.72 -13.88
CA GLN A 85 -4.55 17.05 -15.18
C GLN A 85 -3.85 15.68 -15.18
N GLY A 86 -2.61 15.61 -14.69
CA GLY A 86 -1.87 14.36 -14.53
C GLY A 86 -2.59 13.38 -13.60
N ALA A 87 -3.05 13.86 -12.44
CA ALA A 87 -3.75 13.05 -11.45
C ALA A 87 -5.06 12.46 -12.00
N LEU A 88 -5.93 13.27 -12.62
CA LEU A 88 -7.18 12.79 -13.20
C LEU A 88 -6.95 11.86 -14.40
N THR A 89 -5.94 12.13 -15.23
CA THR A 89 -5.56 11.24 -16.33
C THR A 89 -5.18 9.84 -15.81
N MET A 90 -4.50 9.78 -14.66
CA MET A 90 -4.17 8.51 -14.00
C MET A 90 -5.39 7.72 -13.50
N LYS A 91 -6.51 8.40 -13.22
CA LYS A 91 -7.78 7.80 -12.77
C LYS A 91 -8.65 7.27 -13.92
N GLN A 92 -8.30 7.54 -15.18
CA GLN A 92 -9.02 6.99 -16.33
C GLN A 92 -8.84 5.46 -16.44
N VAL A 93 -9.95 4.74 -16.56
CA VAL A 93 -9.97 3.27 -16.71
C VAL A 93 -10.36 2.91 -18.14
N ASN A 94 -9.35 2.74 -18.99
CA ASN A 94 -9.52 2.19 -20.33
C ASN A 94 -8.26 1.38 -20.71
N PRO A 95 -8.31 0.04 -20.66
CA PRO A 95 -7.13 -0.81 -20.93
C PRO A 95 -6.52 -0.57 -22.32
N SER A 96 -7.35 -0.37 -23.35
CA SER A 96 -6.90 -0.18 -24.73
C SER A 96 -6.15 1.14 -24.93
N LYS A 97 -6.45 2.16 -24.12
CA LYS A 97 -5.80 3.48 -24.18
C LYS A 97 -4.82 3.71 -23.01
N ARG A 98 -4.50 2.68 -22.23
CA ARG A 98 -3.69 2.84 -21.01
C ARG A 98 -2.32 3.45 -21.29
N LEU A 99 -1.65 3.07 -22.38
CA LEU A 99 -0.36 3.64 -22.75
C LEU A 99 -0.46 5.15 -23.03
N ASP A 100 -1.47 5.56 -23.80
CA ASP A 100 -1.75 6.97 -24.09
C ASP A 100 -2.04 7.76 -22.81
N HIS A 101 -2.83 7.20 -21.90
CA HIS A 101 -3.11 7.85 -20.60
C HIS A 101 -1.81 8.04 -19.79
N LEU A 102 -0.91 7.05 -19.78
CA LEU A 102 0.37 7.15 -19.07
C LEU A 102 1.30 8.20 -19.71
N GLN A 103 1.31 8.29 -21.04
CA GLN A 103 2.10 9.28 -21.76
C GLN A 103 1.59 10.70 -21.49
N ARG A 104 0.27 10.92 -21.59
CA ARG A 104 -0.37 12.21 -21.26
C ARG A 104 -0.18 12.60 -19.80
N ALA A 105 -0.39 11.67 -18.86
CA ALA A 105 -0.15 11.95 -17.44
C ALA A 105 1.32 12.33 -17.19
N ARG A 106 2.27 11.64 -17.83
CA ARG A 106 3.70 11.97 -17.73
C ARG A 106 3.99 13.38 -18.25
N GLU A 107 3.40 13.77 -19.38
CA GLU A 107 3.55 15.12 -19.93
C GLU A 107 3.02 16.18 -18.95
N HIS A 108 1.82 15.99 -18.42
CA HIS A 108 1.22 16.90 -17.44
C HIS A 108 2.08 17.05 -16.17
N PHE A 109 2.60 15.95 -15.63
CA PHE A 109 3.49 16.01 -14.46
C PHE A 109 4.83 16.66 -14.78
N ILE A 110 5.40 16.44 -15.96
CA ILE A 110 6.63 17.11 -16.37
C ILE A 110 6.41 18.61 -16.52
N ASN A 111 5.28 19.02 -17.11
CA ASN A 111 4.91 20.44 -17.21
C ASN A 111 4.82 21.05 -15.81
N TYR A 112 4.10 20.42 -14.88
CA TYR A 112 4.04 20.86 -13.48
C TYR A 112 5.41 21.02 -12.82
N LEU A 113 6.26 20.00 -12.94
CA LEU A 113 7.60 20.03 -12.34
C LEU A 113 8.49 21.09 -13.01
N THR A 114 8.34 21.30 -14.33
CA THR A 114 9.08 22.34 -15.05
C THR A 114 8.70 23.71 -14.52
N GLU A 115 7.40 24.00 -14.37
CA GLU A 115 6.92 25.25 -13.78
C GLU A 115 7.44 25.41 -12.35
N CYS A 116 7.31 24.39 -11.49
CA CYS A 116 7.82 24.45 -10.11
C CYS A 116 9.33 24.74 -10.05
N ARG A 117 10.11 24.23 -11.01
CA ARG A 117 11.55 24.50 -11.09
C ARG A 117 11.83 25.92 -11.56
N CYS A 118 11.12 26.41 -12.58
CA CYS A 118 11.26 27.78 -13.07
C CYS A 118 10.99 28.80 -11.96
N HIS A 119 9.97 28.54 -11.14
CA HIS A 119 9.58 29.39 -10.00
C HIS A 119 10.34 29.05 -8.69
N HIS A 120 11.38 28.21 -8.72
CA HIS A 120 12.18 27.82 -7.56
C HIS A 120 11.37 27.36 -6.32
N VAL A 121 10.22 26.69 -6.53
CA VAL A 121 9.32 26.22 -5.47
C VAL A 121 10.01 25.21 -4.54
N ALA A 122 10.89 24.38 -5.10
CA ALA A 122 11.69 23.42 -4.35
C ALA A 122 12.95 23.04 -5.13
N GLU A 123 14.00 22.62 -4.41
CA GLU A 123 15.21 22.06 -5.02
C GLU A 123 15.02 20.58 -5.36
N PHE A 124 14.92 20.26 -6.65
CA PHE A 124 14.86 18.88 -7.14
C PHE A 124 15.40 18.74 -8.57
N GLU A 125 15.74 17.50 -8.94
CA GLU A 125 16.16 17.15 -10.30
C GLU A 125 14.94 16.78 -11.17
N LEU A 126 14.85 17.38 -12.36
CA LEU A 126 13.80 17.02 -13.31
C LEU A 126 14.02 15.60 -13.86
N PRO A 127 12.97 14.78 -13.95
CA PRO A 127 13.06 13.47 -14.61
C PRO A 127 13.51 13.63 -16.07
N LYS A 128 14.55 12.89 -16.46
CA LYS A 128 15.09 12.92 -17.83
C LYS A 128 14.00 12.58 -18.85
N THR A 129 13.82 13.44 -19.86
CA THR A 129 13.00 13.15 -21.03
C THR A 129 13.78 12.27 -21.99
N LYS A 130 13.17 11.19 -22.51
CA LYS A 130 13.86 10.23 -23.38
C LYS A 130 14.22 10.78 -24.78
N ASP A 131 13.89 12.04 -25.06
CA ASP A 131 14.25 12.68 -26.31
C ASP A 131 15.36 13.71 -26.05
N ASN A 132 16.52 13.44 -26.64
CA ASN A 132 17.79 14.19 -26.60
C ASN A 132 18.76 13.85 -25.45
N SER A 133 19.27 12.62 -25.46
CA SER A 133 20.69 12.39 -25.18
C SER A 133 21.24 11.37 -26.19
N ALA A 134 21.41 11.81 -27.44
CA ALA A 134 22.42 11.21 -28.29
C ALA A 134 23.80 11.57 -27.70
N GLU A 135 24.71 10.60 -27.73
CA GLU A 135 26.10 10.66 -27.28
C GLU A 135 26.35 10.39 -25.79
N ASN A 136 26.41 9.10 -25.43
CA ASN A 136 27.70 8.42 -25.48
C ASN A 136 27.50 6.90 -25.47
N HIS A 137 27.88 6.28 -26.59
CA HIS A 137 28.09 4.84 -26.67
C HIS A 137 29.32 4.47 -25.82
N THR A 138 29.09 3.74 -24.74
CA THR A 138 29.93 2.57 -24.44
C THR A 138 28.99 1.41 -24.23
N ALA A 139 28.88 0.58 -25.26
CA ALA A 139 28.39 -0.77 -25.12
C ALA A 139 29.37 -1.49 -24.18
N ASP A 140 28.98 -1.68 -22.92
CA ASP A 140 29.54 -2.75 -22.13
C ASP A 140 28.43 -3.74 -21.81
N SER A 141 28.40 -4.77 -22.64
CA SER A 141 27.68 -6.00 -22.41
C SER A 141 28.38 -6.73 -21.26
N SER A 142 28.12 -6.34 -20.02
CA SER A 142 28.56 -7.06 -18.84
C SER A 142 27.35 -7.53 -18.05
N MET A 143 27.34 -8.83 -17.77
CA MET A 143 26.24 -9.58 -17.21
C MET A 143 25.63 -8.95 -15.96
N ALA A 144 24.31 -9.10 -15.89
CA ALA A 144 23.47 -9.18 -14.69
C ALA A 144 24.22 -9.38 -13.36
N TYR A 145 24.59 -8.27 -12.73
CA TYR A 145 24.60 -8.18 -11.28
C TYR A 145 23.65 -7.04 -10.90
N PRO A 146 22.68 -7.28 -10.02
CA PRO A 146 21.89 -6.18 -9.50
C PRO A 146 22.85 -5.29 -8.70
N ASN A 147 23.11 -4.09 -9.20
CA ASN A 147 24.00 -3.13 -8.56
C ASN A 147 23.39 -2.74 -7.20
N LEU A 148 23.86 -3.40 -6.14
CA LEU A 148 23.37 -3.24 -4.78
C LEU A 148 23.44 -1.78 -4.31
N VAL A 149 24.44 -1.03 -4.78
CA VAL A 149 24.60 0.40 -4.47
C VAL A 149 23.49 1.21 -5.12
N ALA A 150 23.19 0.98 -6.40
CA ALA A 150 22.08 1.66 -7.08
C ALA A 150 20.72 1.32 -6.45
N MET A 151 20.50 0.06 -6.06
CA MET A 151 19.28 -0.35 -5.36
C MET A 151 19.19 0.24 -3.94
N ALA A 152 20.31 0.30 -3.20
CA ALA A 152 20.37 0.92 -1.88
C ALA A 152 20.10 2.42 -1.96
N SER A 153 20.69 3.13 -2.92
CA SER A 153 20.43 4.56 -3.15
C SER A 153 18.99 4.81 -3.58
N GLN A 154 18.42 3.98 -4.46
CA GLN A 154 17.00 4.11 -4.84
C GLN A 154 16.06 3.84 -3.66
N ARG A 155 16.40 2.87 -2.81
CA ARG A 155 15.68 2.59 -1.55
C ARG A 155 15.78 3.78 -0.61
N GLN A 156 16.96 4.33 -0.41
CA GLN A 156 17.21 5.45 0.48
C GLN A 156 16.47 6.72 0.02
N ALA A 157 16.53 7.06 -1.25
CA ALA A 157 15.78 8.17 -1.83
C ALA A 157 14.25 8.00 -1.65
N LYS A 158 13.74 6.77 -1.78
CA LYS A 158 12.33 6.47 -1.52
C LYS A 158 11.96 6.58 -0.03
N ILE A 159 12.86 6.19 0.87
CA ILE A 159 12.69 6.35 2.33
C ILE A 159 12.66 7.84 2.67
N GLU A 160 13.60 8.64 2.16
CA GLU A 160 13.67 10.08 2.37
C GLU A 160 12.40 10.79 1.84
N ALA A 161 11.96 10.47 0.61
CA ALA A 161 10.71 10.99 0.05
C ALA A 161 9.45 10.55 0.81
N SER A 162 9.48 9.37 1.44
CA SER A 162 8.36 8.89 2.26
C SER A 162 8.36 9.52 3.65
N THR A 163 9.53 9.74 4.25
CA THR A 163 9.68 10.34 5.58
C THR A 163 9.40 11.85 5.55
N SER A 164 9.76 12.55 4.49
CA SER A 164 9.37 13.96 4.29
C SER A 164 7.85 14.14 4.14
N ASN A 165 7.17 13.20 3.47
CA ASN A 165 5.71 13.17 3.37
C ASN A 165 5.01 12.63 4.64
N ALA A 166 5.75 11.99 5.55
CA ALA A 166 5.23 11.37 6.77
C ALA A 166 5.30 12.26 8.02
N SER A 167 5.25 13.59 7.85
CA SER A 167 4.96 14.50 8.98
C SER A 167 3.59 14.20 9.65
N ARG A 168 2.75 13.34 9.05
CA ARG A 168 1.64 12.65 9.73
C ARG A 168 2.12 11.36 10.43
N LEU A 169 2.38 11.53 11.73
CA LEU A 169 2.56 10.53 12.79
C LEU A 169 3.94 9.87 12.82
N GLU A 170 4.79 10.37 13.72
CA GLU A 170 5.92 9.60 14.26
C GLU A 170 5.38 8.31 14.89
N ARG A 171 5.35 7.23 14.11
CA ARG A 171 5.05 5.90 14.64
C ARG A 171 6.29 5.46 15.41
N PRO A 172 6.18 5.14 16.71
CA PRO A 172 7.31 4.64 17.47
C PRO A 172 7.89 3.41 16.76
N PRO A 173 9.23 3.26 16.73
CA PRO A 173 9.88 2.16 16.04
C PRO A 173 9.34 0.82 16.57
N MET A 174 8.70 0.04 15.69
CA MET A 174 8.15 -1.26 16.06
C MET A 174 9.27 -2.29 16.19
N LYS A 175 9.23 -3.08 17.27
CA LYS A 175 10.10 -4.25 17.44
C LYS A 175 9.68 -5.32 16.41
N PRO A 176 10.61 -5.92 15.63
CA PRO A 176 10.27 -6.99 14.71
C PRO A 176 9.71 -8.19 15.50
N PHE A 177 8.63 -8.78 15.00
CA PHE A 177 7.99 -9.97 15.57
C PHE A 177 7.78 -11.02 14.47
N ILE A 178 7.71 -12.29 14.85
CA ILE A 178 7.45 -13.42 13.95
C ILE A 178 5.99 -13.84 14.11
N LEU A 179 5.28 -14.00 13.00
CA LEU A 179 3.92 -14.53 13.00
C LEU A 179 3.93 -16.00 12.59
N THR A 180 3.56 -16.90 13.50
CA THR A 180 3.57 -18.35 13.27
C THR A 180 2.18 -18.89 12.98
N ARG A 181 2.10 -20.02 12.28
CA ARG A 181 0.80 -20.64 11.96
C ARG A 181 0.15 -21.31 13.16
N ASN A 182 0.95 -21.85 14.07
CA ASN A 182 0.45 -22.55 15.27
C ASN A 182 1.28 -22.22 16.52
N THR A 183 0.72 -22.63 17.65
CA THR A 183 1.27 -22.44 19.00
C THR A 183 2.57 -23.24 19.20
N ALA A 184 2.68 -24.44 18.63
CA ALA A 184 3.90 -25.25 18.68
C ALA A 184 5.09 -24.50 18.05
N GLN A 185 4.90 -23.90 16.87
CA GLN A 185 5.92 -23.06 16.23
C GLN A 185 6.20 -21.81 17.07
N ALA A 186 5.18 -21.15 17.63
CA ALA A 186 5.38 -19.98 18.48
C ALA A 186 6.27 -20.30 19.68
N LYS A 187 6.06 -21.46 20.32
CA LYS A 187 6.89 -21.95 21.44
C LYS A 187 8.32 -22.25 20.99
N VAL A 188 8.51 -22.93 19.86
CA VAL A 188 9.85 -23.28 19.35
C VAL A 188 10.65 -22.03 18.95
N PHE A 189 10.05 -21.13 18.18
CA PHE A 189 10.71 -19.89 17.75
C PHE A 189 10.89 -18.89 18.90
N GLY A 190 10.02 -18.94 19.93
CA GLY A 190 10.10 -18.11 21.13
C GLY A 190 11.03 -18.65 22.23
N ALA A 191 11.43 -19.93 22.21
CA ALA A 191 12.23 -20.55 23.28
C ALA A 191 13.75 -20.44 23.10
N GLY A 192 14.25 -19.91 21.98
CA GLY A 192 15.69 -19.73 21.71
C GLY A 192 16.20 -18.34 22.05
N TYR A 193 17.52 -18.17 22.25
CA TYR A 193 18.15 -16.85 22.41
C TYR A 193 18.79 -16.38 21.08
N PRO A 194 18.57 -15.13 20.64
CA PRO A 194 17.63 -14.14 21.17
C PRO A 194 16.18 -14.49 20.76
N SER A 195 15.26 -14.56 21.72
CA SER A 195 13.86 -14.91 21.45
C SER A 195 13.15 -13.71 20.82
N LEU A 196 12.92 -13.77 19.51
CA LEU A 196 12.04 -12.80 18.86
C LEU A 196 10.63 -12.97 19.41
N ALA A 197 9.95 -11.85 19.65
CA ALA A 197 8.53 -11.88 20.01
C ALA A 197 7.78 -12.64 18.91
N THR A 198 7.27 -13.82 19.25
CA THR A 198 6.59 -14.70 18.30
C THR A 198 5.17 -14.88 18.77
N MET A 199 4.21 -14.71 17.86
CA MET A 199 2.80 -14.83 18.16
C MET A 199 2.10 -15.56 17.02
N THR A 200 0.96 -16.21 17.26
CA THR A 200 0.26 -16.92 16.20
C THR A 200 -0.55 -15.97 15.31
N VAL A 201 -0.83 -16.40 14.07
CA VAL A 201 -1.73 -15.67 13.14
C VAL A 201 -3.07 -15.36 13.81
N SER A 202 -3.66 -16.32 14.53
CA SER A 202 -4.93 -16.15 15.26
C SER A 202 -4.84 -15.11 16.37
N ASP A 203 -3.81 -15.18 17.21
CA ASP A 203 -3.60 -14.22 18.30
C ASP A 203 -3.44 -12.79 17.75
N TRP A 204 -2.79 -12.65 16.60
CA TRP A 204 -2.64 -11.36 15.92
C TRP A 204 -3.96 -10.80 15.42
N TYR A 205 -4.79 -11.64 14.80
CA TYR A 205 -6.14 -11.25 14.37
C TYR A 205 -6.99 -10.80 15.56
N GLU A 206 -6.96 -11.55 16.66
CA GLU A 206 -7.73 -11.24 17.85
C GLU A 206 -7.28 -9.94 18.52
N GLN A 207 -5.97 -9.73 18.62
CA GLN A 207 -5.39 -8.49 19.11
C GLN A 207 -5.84 -7.29 18.25
N HIS A 208 -5.73 -7.39 16.93
CA HIS A 208 -6.09 -6.29 16.03
C HIS A 208 -7.60 -6.02 15.98
N ARG A 209 -8.42 -7.07 16.14
CA ARG A 209 -9.88 -6.96 16.33
C ARG A 209 -10.22 -6.20 17.61
N LYS A 210 -9.56 -6.51 18.73
CA LYS A 210 -9.79 -5.83 20.02
C LYS A 210 -9.42 -4.35 19.99
N TYR A 211 -8.34 -3.99 19.29
CA TYR A 211 -7.87 -2.60 19.18
C TYR A 211 -8.49 -1.82 18.00
N GLY A 212 -9.47 -2.39 17.29
CA GLY A 212 -10.18 -1.70 16.20
C GLY A 212 -9.30 -1.29 15.02
N ALA A 213 -8.14 -1.94 14.86
CA ALA A 213 -7.10 -1.58 13.90
C ALA A 213 -7.22 -2.30 12.55
N LEU A 214 -8.26 -3.13 12.37
CA LEU A 214 -8.46 -3.92 11.16
C LEU A 214 -9.59 -3.31 10.30
N PRO A 215 -9.32 -2.93 9.03
CA PRO A 215 -10.39 -2.50 8.13
C PRO A 215 -11.31 -3.69 7.85
N ASP A 216 -12.62 -3.47 7.93
CA ASP A 216 -13.67 -4.45 7.65
C ASP A 216 -13.67 -4.81 6.15
N GLN A 217 -12.65 -5.55 5.71
CA GLN A 217 -12.53 -6.01 4.34
C GLN A 217 -13.22 -7.36 4.20
N GLY A 218 -14.51 -7.31 3.86
CA GLY A 218 -15.10 -8.11 2.78
C GLY A 218 -15.01 -9.64 2.81
N ILE A 219 -14.74 -10.27 3.95
CA ILE A 219 -14.99 -11.70 4.12
C ILE A 219 -16.46 -11.86 4.53
N ALA A 220 -17.18 -12.77 3.87
CA ALA A 220 -18.61 -12.98 4.08
C ALA A 220 -18.92 -13.03 5.58
N LYS A 221 -20.00 -12.34 6.00
CA LYS A 221 -20.51 -12.43 7.37
C LYS A 221 -20.99 -13.85 7.63
N GLU A 222 -20.07 -14.74 7.98
CA GLU A 222 -20.41 -15.99 8.63
C GLU A 222 -21.14 -15.65 9.92
N THR A 223 -22.26 -16.32 10.12
CA THR A 223 -23.18 -16.02 11.20
C THR A 223 -22.51 -16.26 12.56
N PRO A 224 -22.89 -15.54 13.63
CA PRO A 224 -22.32 -15.76 14.98
C PRO A 224 -22.40 -17.23 15.46
N GLU A 225 -23.34 -18.01 14.92
CA GLU A 225 -23.49 -19.45 15.14
C GLU A 225 -22.35 -20.29 14.51
N GLU A 226 -21.88 -19.91 13.31
CA GLU A 226 -20.79 -20.60 12.62
C GLU A 226 -19.45 -20.37 13.33
N PHE A 227 -19.20 -19.14 13.80
CA PHE A 227 -18.04 -18.83 14.64
C PHE A 227 -18.01 -19.62 15.95
N ARG A 228 -19.17 -19.73 16.63
CA ARG A 228 -19.27 -20.53 17.87
C ARG A 228 -19.01 -22.00 17.60
N LYS A 229 -19.54 -22.55 16.51
CA LYS A 229 -19.28 -23.94 16.10
C LYS A 229 -17.82 -24.18 15.79
N ALA A 230 -17.17 -23.29 15.03
CA ALA A 230 -15.75 -23.42 14.71
C ALA A 230 -14.87 -23.37 15.97
N ALA A 231 -15.14 -22.43 16.88
CA ALA A 231 -14.44 -22.35 18.16
C ALA A 231 -14.63 -23.61 19.02
N GLN A 232 -15.87 -24.13 19.11
CA GLN A 232 -16.16 -25.36 19.86
C GLN A 232 -15.51 -26.60 19.23
N GLN A 233 -15.42 -26.65 17.90
CA GLN A 233 -14.72 -27.73 17.20
C GLN A 233 -13.22 -27.70 17.47
N GLN A 234 -12.63 -26.50 17.46
CA GLN A 234 -11.21 -26.32 17.73
C GLN A 234 -10.87 -26.64 19.18
N GLU A 235 -11.68 -26.20 20.14
CA GLU A 235 -11.53 -26.55 21.57
C GLU A 235 -11.63 -28.06 21.79
N ASN A 236 -12.60 -28.74 21.14
CA ASN A 236 -12.72 -30.20 21.21
C ASN A 236 -11.52 -30.92 20.57
N GLN A 237 -10.93 -30.34 19.52
CA GLN A 237 -9.77 -30.91 18.84
C GLN A 237 -8.50 -30.78 19.68
N GLU A 238 -8.27 -29.60 20.28
CA GLU A 238 -7.16 -29.37 21.21
C GLU A 238 -7.28 -30.25 22.45
N LYS A 239 -8.48 -30.36 23.03
CA LYS A 239 -8.73 -31.22 24.19
C LYS A 239 -8.52 -32.70 23.88
N LYS A 240 -8.85 -33.12 22.66
CA LYS A 240 -8.60 -34.49 22.20
C LYS A 240 -7.10 -34.77 22.02
N GLU A 241 -6.33 -33.82 21.49
CA GLU A 241 -4.87 -33.94 21.40
C GLU A 241 -4.24 -33.99 22.80
N GLU A 242 -4.72 -33.16 23.74
CA GLU A 242 -4.25 -33.14 25.13
C GLU A 242 -4.56 -34.46 25.88
N ASP A 243 -5.76 -35.02 25.69
CA ASP A 243 -6.15 -36.32 26.25
C ASP A 243 -5.32 -37.48 25.66
N ASP A 244 -4.98 -37.43 24.36
CA ASP A 244 -4.17 -38.46 23.70
C ASP A 244 -2.72 -38.43 24.22
N ASP A 245 -2.17 -37.23 24.45
CA ASP A 245 -0.87 -37.04 25.09
C ASP A 245 -0.88 -37.55 26.54
N GLU A 246 -1.93 -37.28 27.31
CA GLU A 246 -2.03 -37.74 28.71
C GLU A 246 -2.17 -39.28 28.80
N GLN A 247 -2.95 -39.90 27.92
CA GLN A 247 -3.04 -41.37 27.82
C GLN A 247 -1.70 -42.00 27.41
N THR A 248 -0.95 -41.34 26.53
CA THR A 248 0.36 -41.82 26.09
C THR A 248 1.34 -41.79 27.26
N LEU A 249 1.32 -40.73 28.08
CA LEU A 249 2.12 -40.63 29.30
C LEU A 249 1.70 -41.67 30.35
N TYR A 250 0.39 -41.91 30.53
CA TYR A 250 -0.11 -42.90 31.47
C TYR A 250 0.33 -44.33 31.09
N ARG A 251 0.18 -44.72 29.82
CA ARG A 251 0.69 -46.02 29.33
C ARG A 251 2.19 -46.18 29.51
N ALA A 252 2.96 -45.11 29.29
CA ALA A 252 4.41 -45.15 29.49
C ALA A 252 4.79 -45.41 30.96
N ARG A 253 4.04 -44.83 31.91
CA ARG A 253 4.22 -45.09 33.35
C ARG A 253 3.82 -46.51 33.74
N GLU A 254 2.67 -47.00 33.28
CA GLU A 254 2.24 -48.38 33.53
C GLU A 254 3.22 -49.40 32.97
N TRP A 255 3.81 -49.11 31.81
CA TRP A 255 4.84 -49.95 31.21
C TRP A 255 6.13 -49.98 32.05
N ASP A 256 6.44 -48.89 32.75
CA ASP A 256 7.59 -48.81 33.67
C ASP A 256 7.35 -49.64 34.93
N ASP A 257 6.20 -49.45 35.59
CA ASP A 257 5.78 -50.22 36.78
C ASP A 257 5.69 -51.73 36.49
N TRP A 258 5.25 -52.10 35.28
CA TRP A 258 5.21 -53.49 34.86
C TRP A 258 6.62 -54.08 34.74
N LYS A 259 7.59 -53.35 34.16
CA LYS A 259 8.99 -53.81 34.07
C LYS A 259 9.64 -53.97 35.44
N ASP A 260 9.28 -53.14 36.41
CA ASP A 260 9.78 -53.22 37.78
C ASP A 260 9.26 -54.46 38.53
N THR A 261 8.01 -54.83 38.28
CA THR A 261 7.39 -56.05 38.84
C THR A 261 7.72 -57.32 38.06
N HIS A 262 8.26 -57.21 36.84
CA HIS A 262 8.63 -58.33 35.97
C HIS A 262 10.10 -58.26 35.53
N PRO A 263 11.05 -58.63 36.43
CA PRO A 263 12.47 -58.64 36.12
C PRO A 263 12.77 -59.53 34.91
N ARG A 264 13.68 -59.07 34.05
CA ARG A 264 14.18 -59.87 32.91
C ARG A 264 14.68 -61.23 33.40
N GLY A 265 14.05 -62.32 32.94
CA GLY A 265 14.43 -63.70 33.29
C GLY A 265 13.49 -64.45 34.25
N TYR A 266 12.35 -63.87 34.64
CA TYR A 266 11.35 -64.51 35.52
C TYR A 266 10.81 -65.87 35.00
N GLY A 267 10.97 -66.19 33.70
CA GLY A 267 10.50 -67.44 33.07
C GLY A 267 11.56 -68.49 32.71
N ASN A 268 12.86 -68.25 32.95
CA ASN A 268 13.92 -69.19 32.53
C ASN A 268 14.82 -69.64 33.69
N ARG A 269 14.22 -70.19 34.74
CA ARG A 269 14.93 -70.73 35.93
C ARG A 269 14.88 -72.26 36.05
N GLN A 270 14.24 -72.96 35.11
CA GLN A 270 14.01 -74.42 35.16
C GLN A 270 14.85 -75.22 34.15
N ASN A 271 15.73 -74.59 33.36
CA ASN A 271 16.64 -75.29 32.46
C ASN A 271 18.11 -75.12 32.92
N MET A 272 18.42 -75.69 34.08
CA MET A 272 19.79 -75.95 34.53
C MET A 272 19.86 -77.44 34.87
N GLY A 273 20.11 -78.26 33.85
CA GLY A 273 20.19 -79.72 33.92
C GLY A 273 20.38 -80.32 32.54
#